data_AF-A0AAN8VWZ0-F1
#
_entry.id   AF-A0AAN8VWZ0-F1
#
_cell.length_a   1.000
_cell.length_b   1.000
_cell.length_c   1.000
_cell.angle_alpha   90.00
_cell.angle_beta   90.00
_cell.angle_gamma   90.00
#
_symmetry.space_group_name_H-M   'P 1'
#
loop_
_entity.id
_entity.type
_entity.pdbx_description
1 polymer ?
#
loop_
_entity_poly.entity_id
_entity_poly.type
_entity_poly.pdbx_seq_one_letter_code
_entity_poly.pdbx_strand_id
1 'polypeptide(L)'
;MLAGCYECPENTWTHEATKASQGSIIVKYSFCVSSLANDTRSETAKSIEELGGIAIQHTISYGNRIQTDVASQLKNPKLSTDFRIAFQSCFTYYSDAIPKLESALNSFGSRDYPTAHQNLVSAMDASTDCQDAFDGIGSPTSMREDSSYFFSLTAIPFVLTNILAG
;
A
#
# COMPACT_ATOMS: atom_id res chain seq x y z
N MET A 1 20.65 14.48 -27.14
CA MET A 1 20.53 13.03 -27.40
C MET A 1 20.00 12.38 -26.12
N LEU A 2 18.74 11.98 -26.09
CA LEU A 2 18.22 11.07 -25.06
C LEU A 2 17.36 10.03 -25.79
N ALA A 3 17.91 8.82 -25.89
CA ALA A 3 17.19 7.61 -26.26
C ALA A 3 16.04 7.39 -25.25
N GLY A 4 14.83 6.97 -25.60
CA GLY A 4 14.44 6.03 -26.63
C GLY A 4 13.80 4.84 -25.92
N CYS A 5 12.47 4.89 -25.74
CA CYS A 5 11.63 3.69 -25.55
C CYS A 5 10.38 3.90 -26.42
N TYR A 6 10.44 3.27 -27.60
CA TYR A 6 9.35 3.12 -28.56
C TYR A 6 8.30 2.14 -28.01
N GLU A 7 7.03 2.47 -28.25
CA GLU A 7 5.85 1.60 -28.40
C GLU A 7 5.56 0.53 -27.30
N CYS A 8 4.54 0.78 -26.48
CA CYS A 8 3.81 -0.27 -25.76
C CYS A 8 2.44 -0.50 -26.42
N PRO A 9 1.96 -1.76 -26.59
CA PRO A 9 0.67 -2.06 -27.22
C PRO A 9 -0.53 -1.67 -26.35
N GLU A 10 -1.64 -1.34 -27.02
CA GLU A 10 -2.85 -0.71 -26.50
C GLU A 10 -3.63 -1.54 -25.45
N ASN A 11 -3.59 -1.14 -24.19
CA ASN A 11 -4.69 -1.27 -23.23
C ASN A 11 -4.60 -0.18 -22.15
N THR A 12 -5.72 0.47 -21.83
CA THR A 12 -5.79 1.77 -21.11
C THR A 12 -5.11 1.79 -19.74
N TRP A 13 -5.00 0.64 -19.06
CA TRP A 13 -4.41 0.53 -17.72
C TRP A 13 -2.88 0.62 -17.71
N THR A 14 -2.19 0.15 -18.76
CA THR A 14 -0.72 0.25 -18.83
C THR A 14 -0.25 1.69 -19.02
N HIS A 15 -1.04 2.51 -19.73
CA HIS A 15 -0.81 3.94 -19.89
C HIS A 15 -0.95 4.71 -18.57
N GLU A 16 -2.00 4.42 -17.79
CA GLU A 16 -2.23 5.08 -16.49
C GLU A 16 -1.25 4.60 -15.41
N ALA A 17 -0.86 3.32 -15.41
CA ALA A 17 0.24 2.84 -14.59
C ALA A 17 1.58 3.51 -14.96
N THR A 18 1.79 3.83 -16.25
CA THR A 18 2.99 4.52 -16.73
C THR A 18 3.04 5.95 -16.21
N LYS A 19 1.93 6.70 -16.31
CA LYS A 19 1.81 8.02 -15.68
C LYS A 19 2.02 7.96 -14.17
N ALA A 20 1.47 6.94 -13.50
CA ALA A 20 1.60 6.78 -12.05
C ALA A 20 3.03 6.44 -11.58
N SER A 21 3.95 6.20 -12.51
CA SER A 21 5.34 5.86 -12.19
C SER A 21 6.36 6.86 -12.73
N GLN A 22 5.96 7.70 -13.70
CA GLN A 22 6.81 8.75 -14.25
C GLN A 22 7.03 9.85 -13.19
N GLY A 23 8.19 9.83 -12.54
CA GLY A 23 8.61 10.83 -11.56
C GLY A 23 8.32 10.49 -10.09
N SER A 24 7.72 9.32 -9.80
CA SER A 24 7.50 8.88 -8.42
C SER A 24 8.76 8.21 -7.86
N ILE A 25 9.32 8.77 -6.79
CA ILE A 25 10.41 8.15 -6.01
C ILE A 25 9.91 7.05 -5.05
N ILE A 26 8.59 6.88 -4.94
CA ILE A 26 7.94 6.10 -3.89
C ILE A 26 7.56 4.68 -4.36
N VAL A 27 7.19 4.50 -5.63
CA VAL A 27 6.83 3.17 -6.17
C VAL A 27 7.46 2.95 -7.55
N LYS A 28 8.08 1.78 -7.75
CA LYS A 28 8.62 1.39 -9.06
C LYS A 28 7.48 1.03 -10.01
N TYR A 29 7.57 1.46 -11.27
CA TYR A 29 6.63 1.10 -12.32
C TYR A 29 6.34 -0.40 -12.39
N SER A 30 7.39 -1.23 -12.35
CA SER A 30 7.26 -2.68 -12.43
C SER A 30 6.49 -3.28 -11.26
N PHE A 31 6.59 -2.69 -10.06
CA PHE A 31 5.79 -3.11 -8.91
C PHE A 31 4.32 -2.72 -9.09
N CYS A 32 4.05 -1.47 -9.52
CA CYS A 32 2.69 -1.00 -9.78
C CYS A 32 1.97 -1.89 -10.80
N VAL A 33 2.62 -2.18 -11.93
CA VAL A 33 2.08 -3.06 -12.98
C VAL A 33 1.83 -4.48 -12.46
N SER A 34 2.79 -5.07 -11.73
CA SER A 34 2.66 -6.44 -11.23
C SER A 34 1.55 -6.58 -10.18
N SER A 35 1.46 -5.60 -9.26
CA SER A 35 0.46 -5.62 -8.19
C SER A 35 -0.96 -5.41 -8.71
N LEU A 36 -1.14 -4.53 -9.70
CA LEU A 36 -2.44 -4.30 -10.34
C LEU A 36 -2.85 -5.47 -11.23
N ALA A 37 -1.92 -6.09 -11.97
CA ALA A 37 -2.20 -7.27 -12.78
C ALA A 37 -2.64 -8.49 -11.95
N ASN A 38 -2.31 -8.53 -10.65
CA ASN A 38 -2.71 -9.61 -9.75
C ASN A 38 -4.13 -9.44 -9.17
N ASP A 39 -4.82 -8.34 -9.47
CA ASP A 39 -6.22 -8.10 -9.10
C ASP A 39 -7.08 -8.06 -10.37
N THR A 40 -7.91 -9.08 -10.60
CA THR A 40 -8.75 -9.19 -11.81
C THR A 40 -9.71 -8.00 -11.97
N ARG A 41 -10.00 -7.25 -10.90
CA ARG A 41 -10.82 -6.04 -10.97
C ARG A 41 -10.09 -4.93 -11.72
N SER A 42 -8.76 -4.84 -11.57
CA SER A 42 -7.93 -3.85 -12.26
C SER A 42 -7.91 -4.05 -13.77
N GLU A 43 -8.09 -5.28 -14.27
CA GLU A 43 -8.20 -5.57 -15.71
C GLU A 43 -9.45 -4.95 -16.34
N THR A 44 -10.51 -4.76 -15.55
CA THR A 44 -11.79 -4.21 -16.00
C THR A 44 -11.95 -2.72 -15.73
N ALA A 45 -10.98 -2.10 -15.05
CA ALA A 45 -11.03 -0.68 -14.71
C ALA A 45 -10.93 0.18 -15.98
N LYS A 46 -11.87 1.11 -16.12
CA LYS A 46 -12.01 2.00 -17.29
C LYS A 46 -11.49 3.41 -17.03
N SER A 47 -11.17 3.76 -15.78
CA SER A 47 -10.62 5.05 -15.41
C SER A 47 -9.59 4.94 -14.27
N ILE A 48 -8.84 6.03 -14.08
CA ILE A 48 -7.91 6.19 -12.96
C ILE A 48 -8.66 6.16 -11.62
N GLU A 49 -9.88 6.72 -11.57
CA GLU A 49 -10.72 6.66 -10.37
C GLU A 49 -11.13 5.23 -10.01
N GLU A 50 -11.59 4.43 -10.98
CA GLU A 50 -11.93 3.03 -10.73
C GLU A 50 -10.69 2.25 -10.26
N LEU A 51 -9.55 2.46 -10.91
CA LEU A 51 -8.28 1.82 -10.56
C LEU A 51 -7.79 2.21 -9.16
N GLY A 52 -7.89 3.51 -8.81
CA GLY A 52 -7.52 4.01 -7.49
C GLY A 52 -8.39 3.45 -6.38
N GLY A 53 -9.71 3.37 -6.60
CA GLY A 53 -10.63 2.73 -5.67
C GLY A 53 -10.32 1.25 -5.43
N ILE A 54 -10.03 0.50 -6.51
CA ILE A 54 -9.60 -0.91 -6.41
C ILE A 54 -8.29 -1.03 -5.63
N ALA A 55 -7.31 -0.17 -5.92
CA ALA A 55 -6.03 -0.19 -5.23
C ALA A 55 -6.16 0.09 -3.73
N ILE A 56 -6.98 1.06 -3.31
CA ILE A 56 -7.25 1.32 -1.88
C ILE A 56 -7.89 0.09 -1.22
N GLN A 57 -8.88 -0.53 -1.87
CA GLN A 57 -9.54 -1.73 -1.33
C GLN A 57 -8.60 -2.92 -1.20
N HIS A 58 -7.67 -3.09 -2.14
CA HIS A 58 -6.61 -4.09 -2.05
C HIS A 58 -5.73 -3.82 -0.83
N THR A 59 -5.30 -2.57 -0.63
CA THR A 59 -4.51 -2.17 0.55
C THR A 59 -5.23 -2.44 1.86
N ILE A 60 -6.53 -2.13 1.96
CA ILE A 60 -7.37 -2.45 3.14
C ILE A 60 -7.34 -3.96 3.42
N SER A 61 -7.55 -4.76 2.38
CA SER A 61 -7.58 -6.23 2.51
C SER A 61 -6.22 -6.78 2.98
N TYR A 62 -5.13 -6.24 2.45
CA TYR A 62 -3.78 -6.64 2.86
C TYR A 62 -3.45 -6.20 4.29
N GLY A 63 -3.84 -4.98 4.70
CA GLY A 63 -3.68 -4.51 6.09
C GLY A 63 -4.42 -5.37 7.10
N ASN A 64 -5.66 -5.76 6.79
CA ASN A 64 -6.43 -6.71 7.61
C ASN A 64 -5.75 -8.07 7.73
N ARG A 65 -5.13 -8.56 6.64
CA ARG A 65 -4.34 -9.80 6.68
C ARG A 65 -3.17 -9.67 7.65
N ILE A 66 -2.36 -8.62 7.52
CA ILE A 66 -1.20 -8.41 8.42
C ILE A 66 -1.66 -8.33 9.87
N GLN A 67 -2.70 -7.54 10.17
CA GLN A 67 -3.23 -7.43 11.53
C GLN A 67 -3.66 -8.79 12.09
N THR A 68 -4.31 -9.62 11.27
CA THR A 68 -4.71 -10.99 11.65
C THR A 68 -3.51 -11.89 11.90
N ASP A 69 -2.49 -11.82 11.04
CA ASP A 69 -1.26 -12.60 11.16
C ASP A 69 -0.48 -12.20 12.44
N VAL A 70 -0.37 -10.91 12.73
CA VAL A 70 0.20 -10.37 13.97
C VAL A 70 -0.57 -10.87 15.20
N ALA A 71 -1.91 -10.80 15.17
CA ALA A 71 -2.75 -11.30 16.26
C ALA A 71 -2.56 -12.81 16.48
N SER A 72 -2.27 -13.57 15.42
CA SER A 72 -1.92 -14.99 15.51
C SER A 72 -0.56 -15.19 16.18
N GLN A 73 0.46 -14.41 15.81
CA GLN A 73 1.78 -14.47 16.46
C GLN A 73 1.69 -14.20 17.96
N LEU A 74 0.87 -13.24 18.38
CA LEU A 74 0.67 -12.89 19.79
C LEU A 74 0.09 -14.03 20.63
N LYS A 75 -0.59 -15.02 20.02
CA LYS A 75 -1.12 -16.20 20.71
C LYS A 75 -0.05 -17.25 20.99
N ASN A 76 1.14 -17.14 20.40
CA ASN A 76 2.22 -18.10 20.64
C ASN A 76 2.76 -17.95 22.09
N PRO A 77 2.65 -19.00 22.93
CA PRO A 77 3.14 -18.94 24.32
C PRO A 77 4.67 -18.92 24.41
N LYS A 78 5.38 -19.31 23.33
CA LYS A 78 6.85 -19.33 23.27
C LYS A 78 7.44 -18.00 22.77
N LEU A 79 6.59 -17.03 22.45
CA LEU A 79 7.04 -15.71 22.01
C LEU A 79 7.72 -14.98 23.17
N SER A 80 8.95 -14.51 22.97
CA SER A 80 9.66 -13.75 24.01
C SER A 80 8.95 -12.44 24.32
N THR A 81 9.27 -11.85 25.48
CA THR A 81 8.69 -10.57 25.90
C THR A 81 8.95 -9.47 24.89
N ASP A 82 10.17 -9.34 24.38
CA ASP A 82 10.53 -8.26 23.45
C ASP A 82 9.79 -8.40 22.11
N PHE A 83 9.75 -9.61 21.56
CA PHE A 83 8.97 -9.88 20.35
C PHE A 83 7.47 -9.63 20.59
N ARG A 84 6.94 -9.97 21.76
CA ARG A 84 5.53 -9.72 22.11
C ARG A 84 5.21 -8.23 22.12
N ILE A 85 6.08 -7.40 22.69
CA ILE A 85 5.93 -5.94 22.69
C ILE A 85 5.94 -5.41 21.26
N ALA A 86 6.92 -5.82 20.44
CA ALA A 86 7.01 -5.40 19.05
C ALA A 86 5.76 -5.78 18.23
N PHE A 87 5.27 -7.01 18.36
CA PHE A 87 4.04 -7.45 17.70
C PHE A 87 2.79 -6.71 18.21
N GLN A 88 2.72 -6.33 19.50
CA GLN A 88 1.63 -5.49 20.02
C GLN A 88 1.65 -4.09 19.43
N SER A 89 2.83 -3.50 19.25
CA SER A 89 2.99 -2.21 18.55
C SER A 89 2.51 -2.32 17.10
N CYS A 90 2.98 -3.32 16.36
CA CYS A 90 2.51 -3.58 14.99
C CYS A 90 0.99 -3.77 14.91
N PHE A 91 0.40 -4.52 15.83
CA PHE A 91 -1.06 -4.70 15.86
C PHE A 91 -1.77 -3.35 15.96
N THR A 92 -1.32 -2.49 16.88
CA THR A 92 -1.85 -1.14 17.07
C THR A 92 -1.70 -0.29 15.80
N TYR A 93 -0.50 -0.25 15.20
CA TYR A 93 -0.25 0.54 13.99
C TYR A 93 -1.16 0.11 12.82
N TYR A 94 -1.34 -1.19 12.61
CA TYR A 94 -2.27 -1.67 11.57
C TYR A 94 -3.74 -1.46 11.95
N SER A 95 -4.11 -1.54 13.24
CA SER A 95 -5.45 -1.15 13.72
C SER A 95 -5.76 0.32 13.48
N ASP A 96 -4.78 1.20 13.55
CA ASP A 96 -4.94 2.62 13.26
C ASP A 96 -4.93 2.91 11.74
N ALA A 97 -4.11 2.18 10.97
CA ALA A 97 -4.01 2.36 9.51
C ALA A 97 -5.27 1.95 8.75
N ILE A 98 -5.97 0.89 9.19
CA ILE A 98 -7.15 0.37 8.48
C ILE A 98 -8.28 1.43 8.39
N PRO A 99 -8.72 2.08 9.49
CA PRO A 99 -9.67 3.19 9.42
C PRO A 99 -9.19 4.38 8.58
N LYS A 100 -7.88 4.64 8.53
CA LYS A 100 -7.31 5.67 7.64
C LYS A 100 -7.50 5.29 6.18
N LEU A 101 -7.25 4.05 5.80
CA LEU A 101 -7.50 3.58 4.44
C LEU A 101 -8.98 3.61 4.06
N GLU A 102 -9.89 3.28 4.99
CA GLU A 102 -11.33 3.43 4.76
C GLU A 102 -11.73 4.90 4.56
N SER A 103 -11.17 5.80 5.35
CA SER A 103 -11.33 7.26 5.17
C SER A 103 -10.76 7.72 3.84
N ALA A 104 -9.58 7.21 3.44
CA ALA A 104 -8.98 7.48 2.13
C ALA A 104 -9.89 7.03 0.98
N LEU A 105 -10.50 5.85 1.08
CA LEU A 105 -11.43 5.34 0.07
C LEU A 105 -12.64 6.27 -0.09
N ASN A 106 -13.21 6.73 1.03
CA ASN A 106 -14.35 7.65 1.03
C ASN A 106 -13.98 9.01 0.41
N SER A 107 -12.89 9.62 0.87
CA SER A 107 -12.39 10.91 0.34
C SER A 107 -12.01 10.81 -1.14
N PHE A 108 -11.38 9.71 -1.55
CA PHE A 108 -11.04 9.46 -2.95
C PHE A 108 -12.31 9.38 -3.83
N GLY A 109 -13.33 8.64 -3.37
CA GLY A 109 -14.62 8.54 -4.06
C GLY A 109 -15.38 9.87 -4.14
N SER A 110 -15.25 10.75 -3.13
CA SER A 110 -15.83 12.10 -3.16
C SER A 110 -14.94 13.14 -3.84
N ARG A 111 -13.82 12.73 -4.45
CA ARG A 111 -12.82 13.61 -5.10
C ARG A 111 -12.15 14.61 -4.15
N ASP A 112 -12.17 14.34 -2.85
CA ASP A 112 -11.39 15.05 -1.85
C ASP A 112 -9.98 14.44 -1.78
N TYR A 113 -9.21 14.64 -2.85
CA TYR A 113 -7.88 14.09 -3.01
C TYR A 113 -6.87 14.57 -1.96
N PRO A 114 -6.90 15.82 -1.47
CA PRO A 114 -6.04 16.25 -0.36
C PRO A 114 -6.23 15.40 0.90
N THR A 115 -7.48 15.14 1.30
CA THR A 115 -7.77 14.29 2.47
C THR A 115 -7.42 12.82 2.20
N ALA A 116 -7.71 12.30 1.00
CA ALA A 116 -7.32 10.94 0.60
C ALA A 116 -5.80 10.76 0.69
N HIS A 117 -5.02 11.71 0.16
CA HIS A 117 -3.57 11.70 0.21
C HIS A 117 -3.03 11.67 1.64
N GLN A 118 -3.53 12.53 2.53
CA GLN A 118 -3.10 12.55 3.94
C GLN A 118 -3.36 11.21 4.64
N ASN A 119 -4.53 10.61 4.41
CA ASN A 119 -4.86 9.32 5.00
C ASN A 119 -3.99 8.18 4.42
N LEU A 120 -3.64 8.22 3.13
CA LEU A 120 -2.74 7.24 2.52
C LEU A 120 -1.32 7.33 3.07
N VAL A 121 -0.79 8.55 3.27
CA VAL A 121 0.51 8.75 3.95
C VAL A 121 0.47 8.17 5.36
N SER A 122 -0.57 8.50 6.13
CA SER A 122 -0.72 7.96 7.49
C SER A 122 -0.81 6.42 7.52
N ALA A 123 -1.37 5.79 6.50
CA ALA A 123 -1.35 4.33 6.39
C ALA A 123 0.04 3.79 6.04
N MET A 124 0.80 4.46 5.16
CA MET A 124 2.18 4.08 4.83
C MET A 124 3.08 4.09 6.07
N ASP A 125 2.93 5.08 6.95
CA ASP A 125 3.70 5.22 8.19
C ASP A 125 3.57 3.97 9.10
N ALA A 126 2.41 3.30 9.12
CA ALA A 126 2.25 2.08 9.91
C ALA A 126 3.22 0.95 9.50
N SER A 127 3.69 0.94 8.25
CA SER A 127 4.68 -0.04 7.78
C SER A 127 6.09 0.26 8.26
N THR A 128 6.46 1.55 8.36
CA THR A 128 7.75 1.95 8.91
C THR A 128 7.74 1.79 10.42
N ASP A 129 6.68 2.26 11.08
CA ASP A 129 6.54 2.20 12.54
C ASP A 129 6.52 0.75 13.05
N CYS A 130 5.86 -0.17 12.34
CA CYS A 130 5.90 -1.58 12.68
C CYS A 130 7.30 -2.20 12.52
N GLN A 131 8.06 -1.80 11.49
CA GLN A 131 9.43 -2.30 11.33
C GLN A 131 10.34 -1.78 12.45
N ASP A 132 10.23 -0.49 12.77
CA ASP A 132 11.01 0.18 13.82
C ASP A 132 10.70 -0.42 15.21
N ALA A 133 9.50 -0.95 15.42
CA ALA A 133 9.17 -1.68 16.66
C ALA A 133 10.04 -2.93 16.91
N PHE A 134 10.73 -3.46 15.90
CA PHE A 134 11.67 -4.58 16.04
C PHE A 134 13.14 -4.15 16.09
N ASP A 135 13.43 -2.85 16.14
CA ASP A 135 14.80 -2.37 16.22
C ASP A 135 15.53 -2.92 17.44
N GLY A 136 16.76 -3.36 17.24
CA GLY A 136 17.60 -3.98 18.27
C GLY A 136 17.30 -5.46 18.58
N ILE A 137 16.14 -6.00 18.18
CA ILE A 137 15.80 -7.42 18.35
C ILE A 137 15.75 -8.20 17.03
N GLY A 138 15.63 -7.50 15.91
CA GLY A 138 15.61 -8.07 14.56
C GLY A 138 14.20 -8.48 14.13
N SER A 139 13.68 -7.81 13.10
CA SER A 139 12.36 -8.10 12.56
C SER A 139 12.32 -9.49 11.91
N PRO A 140 11.27 -10.31 12.16
CA PRO A 140 11.06 -11.56 11.42
C PRO A 140 10.97 -11.28 9.92
N THR A 141 11.57 -12.15 9.10
CA THR A 141 11.61 -11.96 7.63
C THR A 141 10.22 -11.75 7.04
N SER A 142 9.22 -12.53 7.47
CA SER A 142 7.84 -12.40 7.01
C SER A 142 7.23 -11.05 7.37
N MET A 143 7.54 -10.50 8.55
CA MET A 143 7.02 -9.19 8.98
C MET A 143 7.65 -8.07 8.16
N ARG A 144 8.96 -8.11 7.95
CA ARG A 144 9.67 -7.14 7.10
C ARG A 144 9.14 -7.15 5.66
N GLU A 145 8.90 -8.33 5.10
CA GLU A 145 8.34 -8.49 3.75
C GLU A 145 6.90 -7.95 3.68
N ASP A 146 6.06 -8.28 4.65
CA ASP A 146 4.68 -7.80 4.71
C ASP A 146 4.59 -6.29 4.86
N SER A 147 5.38 -5.68 5.74
CA SER A 147 5.42 -4.22 5.89
C SER A 147 5.95 -3.53 4.63
N SER A 148 7.01 -4.06 4.00
CA SER A 148 7.54 -3.49 2.76
C SER A 148 6.55 -3.58 1.60
N TYR A 149 5.84 -4.71 1.50
CA TYR A 149 4.81 -4.89 0.48
C TYR A 149 3.62 -3.97 0.74
N PHE A 150 3.12 -3.88 1.98
CA PHE A 150 2.02 -2.97 2.32
C PHE A 150 2.37 -1.50 2.01
N PHE A 151 3.58 -1.06 2.34
CA PHE A 151 4.05 0.28 2.00
C PHE A 151 3.97 0.52 0.48
N SER A 152 4.52 -0.42 -0.30
CA SER A 152 4.56 -0.34 -1.76
C SER A 152 3.15 -0.42 -2.38
N LEU A 153 2.26 -1.22 -1.79
CA LEU A 153 0.87 -1.36 -2.20
C LEU A 153 0.08 -0.07 -1.92
N THR A 154 0.29 0.56 -0.77
CA THR A 154 -0.32 1.85 -0.39
C THR A 154 0.19 3.01 -1.27
N ALA A 155 1.42 2.92 -1.75
CA ALA A 155 1.99 3.90 -2.67
C ALA A 155 1.28 3.94 -4.04
N ILE A 156 0.62 2.86 -4.47
CA ILE A 156 -0.13 2.84 -5.74
C ILE A 156 -1.31 3.84 -5.71
N PRO A 157 -2.29 3.73 -4.80
CA PRO A 157 -3.38 4.70 -4.72
C PRO A 157 -2.88 6.10 -4.35
N PHE A 158 -1.76 6.22 -3.63
CA PHE A 158 -1.14 7.52 -3.36
C PHE A 158 -0.76 8.25 -4.65
N VAL A 159 -0.07 7.57 -5.58
CA VAL A 159 0.32 8.24 -6.83
C VAL A 159 -0.90 8.50 -7.72
N LEU A 160 -1.86 7.58 -7.79
CA LEU A 160 -3.11 7.79 -8.54
C LEU A 160 -3.89 9.01 -8.01
N THR A 161 -3.89 9.22 -6.69
CA THR A 161 -4.48 10.42 -6.06
C THR A 161 -3.78 11.70 -6.52
N ASN A 162 -2.44 11.69 -6.62
CA ASN A 162 -1.68 12.84 -7.12
C ASN A 162 -1.94 13.14 -8.60
N ILE A 163 -2.13 12.11 -9.43
CA ILE A 163 -2.49 12.30 -10.84
C ILE A 163 -3.86 12.97 -10.97
N LEU A 164 -4.83 12.56 -10.14
CA LEU A 164 -6.19 13.10 -10.18
C LEU A 164 -6.34 14.49 -9.55
N ALA A 165 -5.40 14.89 -8.69
CA ALA A 165 -5.38 16.19 -8.05
C ALA A 165 -4.73 17.30 -8.90
N GLY A 166 -4.01 16.94 -9.96
CA GLY A 166 -3.37 17.86 -10.92
C GLY A 166 -4.26 18.24 -12.09
#